data_AF-A0A6B3HUE5-F1
#
_entry.id   AF-A0A6B3HUE5-F1
#
_cell.length_a   1.000
_cell.length_b   1.000
_cell.length_c   1.000
_cell.angle_alpha   90.00
_cell.angle_beta   90.00
_cell.angle_gamma   90.00
#
_symmetry.space_group_name_H-M   'P 1'
#
loop_
_entity.id
_entity.type
_entity.pdbx_description
1 polymer ?
#
loop_
_entity_poly.entity_id
_entity_poly.type
_entity_poly.pdbx_seq_one_letter_code
_entity_poly.pdbx_strand_id
1 'polypeptide(L)'
;EAEAARIEEGQPYTSLMDFWQRARPGRPVAERLAQVGALDAFGANRRDLLLHLSELHRAHRGSGSGTRGAQLPLGDGHRTASVGLPDLNEAERLSAELGVLSMDVSRHLMGDHQAFLDELGVVSAKRLREARHGETVLVAGAKVATQTPPIRSGRRVVFTTLDDGSGLADLAFFED
;
A
#
# COMPACT_ATOMS: atom_id res chain seq x y z
N GLU A 1 10.61 -11.71 11.14
CA GLU A 1 11.92 -11.10 11.46
C GLU A 1 13.08 -11.75 10.70
N ALA A 2 13.38 -13.05 10.88
CA ALA A 2 14.50 -13.69 10.16
C ALA A 2 14.42 -13.61 8.61
N GLU A 3 13.21 -13.61 8.04
CA GLU A 3 13.01 -13.45 6.60
C GLU A 3 13.29 -12.01 6.13
N ALA A 4 12.82 -11.01 6.87
CA ALA A 4 13.07 -9.61 6.56
C ALA A 4 14.56 -9.27 6.63
N ALA A 5 15.25 -9.70 7.68
CA ALA A 5 16.71 -9.53 7.80
C ALA A 5 17.46 -10.14 6.60
N ARG A 6 17.09 -11.34 6.16
CA ARG A 6 17.71 -11.96 4.98
C ARG A 6 17.46 -11.17 3.70
N ILE A 7 16.25 -10.62 3.54
CA ILE A 7 15.89 -9.76 2.41
C ILE A 7 16.73 -8.46 2.45
N GLU A 8 16.95 -7.87 3.62
CA GLU A 8 17.74 -6.65 3.79
C GLU A 8 19.24 -6.89 3.57
N GLU A 9 19.81 -7.92 4.21
CA GLU A 9 21.23 -8.29 4.11
C GLU A 9 21.63 -8.71 2.68
N GLY A 10 20.69 -9.24 1.89
CA GLY A 10 20.92 -9.64 0.51
C GLY A 10 20.94 -8.48 -0.49
N GLN A 11 20.68 -7.25 -0.08
CA GLN A 11 20.71 -6.10 -0.99
C GLN A 11 22.15 -5.72 -1.41
N PRO A 12 22.34 -5.08 -2.58
CA PRO A 12 21.34 -4.84 -3.63
C PRO A 12 21.06 -6.11 -4.46
N TYR A 13 19.84 -6.19 -5.00
CA TYR A 13 19.41 -7.22 -5.94
C TYR A 13 19.43 -6.70 -7.37
N THR A 14 19.87 -7.55 -8.29
CA THR A 14 20.04 -7.21 -9.71
C THR A 14 18.92 -7.73 -10.62
N SER A 15 18.10 -8.65 -10.12
CA SER A 15 16.97 -9.24 -10.85
C SER A 15 16.01 -9.96 -9.89
N LEU A 16 14.82 -10.33 -10.38
CA LEU A 16 13.88 -11.15 -9.61
C LEU A 16 14.48 -12.51 -9.22
N MET A 17 15.29 -13.11 -10.11
CA MET A 17 15.92 -14.40 -9.85
C MET A 17 17.03 -14.28 -8.78
N ASP A 18 17.82 -13.20 -8.82
CA ASP A 18 18.83 -12.89 -7.80
C ASP A 18 18.17 -12.72 -6.41
N PHE A 19 17.09 -11.94 -6.35
CA PHE A 19 16.25 -11.81 -5.16
C PHE A 19 15.72 -13.18 -4.67
N TRP A 20 15.16 -13.97 -5.58
CA TRP A 20 14.62 -15.29 -5.26
C TRP A 20 15.67 -16.25 -4.67
N GLN A 21 16.86 -16.30 -5.25
CA GLN A 21 17.92 -17.23 -4.85
C GLN A 21 18.58 -16.83 -3.51
N ARG A 22 18.85 -15.53 -3.32
CA ARG A 22 19.54 -15.00 -2.14
C ARG A 22 18.60 -14.79 -0.96
N ALA A 23 17.45 -14.17 -1.20
CA ALA A 23 16.50 -13.81 -0.14
C ALA A 23 15.53 -14.94 0.23
N ARG A 24 15.23 -15.84 -0.73
CA ARG A 24 14.34 -17.00 -0.56
C ARG A 24 13.03 -16.65 0.17
N PRO A 25 12.28 -15.66 -0.32
CA PRO A 25 11.06 -15.22 0.34
C PRO A 25 10.01 -16.34 0.32
N GLY A 26 9.26 -16.46 1.41
CA GLY A 26 8.03 -17.22 1.44
C GLY A 26 6.98 -16.60 0.53
N ARG A 27 6.03 -17.44 0.09
CA ARG A 27 4.99 -17.01 -0.86
C ARG A 27 4.21 -15.77 -0.45
N PRO A 28 3.69 -15.68 0.79
CA PRO A 28 2.93 -14.49 1.19
C PRO A 28 3.76 -13.21 1.16
N VAL A 29 5.05 -13.29 1.48
CA VAL A 29 5.95 -12.12 1.50
C VAL A 29 6.29 -11.68 0.08
N ALA A 30 6.66 -12.62 -0.79
CA ALA A 30 6.96 -12.31 -2.19
C ALA A 30 5.77 -11.67 -2.91
N GLU A 31 4.56 -12.22 -2.73
CA GLU A 31 3.32 -11.69 -3.33
C GLU A 31 3.01 -10.28 -2.82
N ARG A 32 3.12 -10.05 -1.51
CA ARG A 32 2.91 -8.72 -0.91
C ARG A 32 3.91 -7.70 -1.43
N LEU A 33 5.19 -8.04 -1.48
CA LEU A 33 6.25 -7.17 -2.02
C LEU A 33 5.97 -6.78 -3.48
N ALA A 34 5.53 -7.72 -4.32
CA ALA A 34 5.13 -7.42 -5.70
C ALA A 34 3.87 -6.54 -5.75
N GLN A 35 2.85 -6.82 -4.94
CA GLN A 35 1.59 -6.06 -4.89
C GLN A 35 1.81 -4.58 -4.57
N VAL A 36 2.71 -4.28 -3.62
CA VAL A 36 3.02 -2.90 -3.20
C VAL A 36 4.13 -2.24 -4.03
N GLY A 37 4.67 -2.96 -5.02
CA GLY A 37 5.67 -2.43 -5.95
C GLY A 37 7.12 -2.45 -5.48
N ALA A 38 7.43 -3.11 -4.37
CA ALA A 38 8.79 -3.27 -3.90
C ALA A 38 9.70 -4.03 -4.89
N LEU A 39 9.09 -4.74 -5.85
CA LEU A 39 9.78 -5.50 -6.91
C LEU A 39 9.59 -4.90 -8.31
N ASP A 40 9.03 -3.69 -8.44
CA ASP A 40 8.70 -3.07 -9.74
C ASP A 40 9.94 -2.93 -10.65
N ALA A 41 11.14 -2.80 -10.08
CA ALA A 41 12.40 -2.73 -10.82
C ALA A 41 12.73 -4.01 -11.62
N PHE A 42 12.19 -5.16 -11.24
CA PHE A 42 12.51 -6.47 -11.83
C PHE A 42 11.45 -7.00 -12.79
N GLY A 43 10.34 -6.28 -12.94
CA GLY A 43 9.19 -6.72 -13.74
C GLY A 43 8.89 -5.82 -14.93
N ALA A 44 8.11 -6.35 -15.86
CA ALA A 44 7.39 -5.52 -16.82
C ALA A 44 6.21 -4.79 -16.15
N ASN A 45 5.43 -5.51 -15.34
CA ASN A 45 4.33 -4.98 -14.54
C ASN A 45 4.05 -5.87 -13.32
N ARG A 46 3.18 -5.42 -12.39
CA ARG A 46 2.91 -6.15 -11.13
C ARG A 46 2.16 -7.46 -11.33
N ARG A 47 1.26 -7.55 -12.32
CA ARG A 47 0.54 -8.81 -12.62
C ARG A 47 1.48 -9.87 -13.20
N ASP A 48 2.38 -9.47 -14.11
CA ASP A 48 3.44 -10.33 -14.62
C ASP A 48 4.36 -10.80 -13.49
N LEU A 49 4.80 -9.90 -12.59
CA LEU A 49 5.62 -10.26 -11.42
C LEU A 49 4.95 -11.32 -10.54
N LEU A 50 3.66 -11.16 -10.25
CA LEU A 50 2.90 -12.12 -9.45
C LEU A 50 2.80 -13.49 -10.12
N LEU A 51 2.65 -13.52 -11.45
CA LEU A 51 2.69 -14.76 -12.22
C LEU A 51 4.05 -15.45 -12.11
N HIS A 52 5.15 -14.72 -12.38
CA HIS A 52 6.52 -15.25 -12.30
C HIS A 52 6.83 -15.79 -10.90
N LEU A 53 6.45 -15.07 -9.84
CA LEU A 53 6.59 -15.53 -8.45
C LEU A 53 5.78 -16.80 -8.16
N SER A 54 4.59 -16.92 -8.73
CA SER A 54 3.75 -18.12 -8.59
C SER A 54 4.38 -19.33 -9.27
N GLU A 55 5.02 -19.14 -10.42
CA GLU A 55 5.76 -20.19 -11.14
C GLU A 55 7.04 -20.61 -10.39
N LEU A 56 7.80 -19.65 -9.86
CA LEU A 56 8.98 -19.92 -9.02
C LEU A 56 8.65 -20.77 -7.79
N HIS A 57 7.57 -20.43 -7.08
CA HIS A 57 7.08 -21.25 -5.96
C HIS A 57 6.65 -22.66 -6.40
N ARG A 58 6.01 -22.79 -7.56
CA ARG A 58 5.58 -24.09 -8.09
C ARG A 58 6.80 -24.96 -8.41
N ALA A 59 7.79 -24.40 -9.10
CA ALA A 59 9.02 -25.09 -9.47
C ALA A 59 9.81 -25.53 -8.22
N HIS A 60 9.91 -24.67 -7.21
CA HIS A 60 10.61 -24.98 -5.96
C HIS A 60 9.97 -26.15 -5.19
N ARG A 61 8.62 -26.23 -5.16
CA ARG A 61 7.90 -27.35 -4.55
C ARG A 61 7.98 -28.64 -5.38
N GLY A 62 8.02 -28.53 -6.71
CA GLY A 62 8.13 -29.67 -7.63
C GLY A 62 9.53 -30.30 -7.71
N SER A 63 10.57 -29.57 -7.32
CA SER A 63 11.97 -30.01 -7.36
C SER A 63 12.30 -31.19 -6.42
N GLY A 64 11.36 -31.63 -5.57
CA GLY A 64 11.47 -32.89 -4.82
C GLY A 64 11.25 -34.15 -5.67
N SER A 65 10.78 -34.00 -6.92
CA SER A 65 10.55 -35.11 -7.86
C SER A 65 11.27 -34.85 -9.18
N GLY A 66 12.59 -35.10 -9.21
CA GLY A 66 13.44 -35.51 -10.35
C GLY A 66 13.31 -34.88 -11.75
N THR A 67 12.43 -33.90 -11.98
CA THR A 67 12.04 -33.44 -13.31
C THR A 67 12.74 -32.12 -13.56
N ARG A 68 13.79 -32.21 -14.37
CA ARG A 68 14.60 -31.11 -14.87
C ARG A 68 13.74 -30.02 -15.50
N GLY A 69 14.01 -28.78 -15.09
CA GLY A 69 13.89 -27.59 -15.95
C GLY A 69 12.47 -27.15 -16.32
N ALA A 70 11.76 -26.52 -15.39
CA ALA A 70 10.84 -25.46 -15.81
C ALA A 70 11.71 -24.27 -16.26
N GLN A 71 12.07 -24.26 -17.54
CA GLN A 71 12.76 -23.13 -18.15
C GLN A 71 11.77 -21.96 -18.19
N LEU A 72 11.82 -21.13 -17.16
CA LEU A 72 11.19 -19.82 -17.18
C LEU A 72 11.82 -19.04 -18.34
N PRO A 73 11.03 -18.40 -19.22
CA PRO A 73 11.58 -17.46 -20.20
C PRO A 73 12.08 -16.23 -19.44
N LEU A 74 13.27 -16.37 -18.84
CA LEU A 74 14.06 -15.26 -18.35
C LEU A 74 14.57 -14.57 -19.61
N GLY A 75 13.94 -13.46 -19.97
CA GLY A 75 14.42 -12.61 -21.05
C GLY A 75 15.86 -12.17 -20.79
N ASP A 76 16.56 -11.81 -21.87
CA ASP A 76 17.92 -11.28 -21.83
C ASP A 76 17.97 -9.98 -21.03
N GLY A 77 18.27 -10.08 -19.73
CA GLY A 77 18.70 -8.96 -18.90
C GLY A 77 17.69 -8.50 -17.87
N HIS A 78 18.04 -8.70 -16.59
CA HIS A 78 17.57 -8.05 -15.36
C HIS A 78 16.06 -7.99 -15.03
N ARG A 79 15.16 -8.01 -16.02
CA ARG A 79 13.71 -7.94 -15.87
C ARG A 79 13.04 -9.21 -16.39
N THR A 80 11.95 -9.61 -15.75
CA THR A 80 11.14 -10.72 -16.22
C THR A 80 10.46 -10.38 -17.54
N ALA A 81 10.38 -11.37 -18.43
CA ALA A 81 9.68 -11.20 -19.71
C ALA A 81 8.19 -10.91 -19.47
N SER A 82 7.62 -10.00 -20.25
CA SER A 82 6.19 -9.73 -20.18
C SER A 82 5.40 -10.86 -20.82
N VAL A 83 4.28 -11.24 -20.18
CA VAL A 83 3.33 -12.24 -20.71
C VAL A 83 2.11 -11.55 -21.34
N GLY A 84 2.10 -10.21 -21.38
CA GLY A 84 1.02 -9.41 -21.96
C GLY A 84 -0.15 -9.15 -21.00
N LEU A 85 0.00 -9.42 -19.71
CA LEU A 85 -1.01 -9.03 -18.72
C LEU A 85 -1.00 -7.50 -18.54
N PRO A 86 -2.17 -6.84 -18.42
CA PRO A 86 -2.22 -5.43 -18.06
C PRO A 86 -1.68 -5.23 -16.65
N ASP A 87 -1.08 -4.07 -16.39
CA ASP A 87 -0.67 -3.71 -15.04
C ASP A 87 -1.88 -3.43 -14.12
N LEU A 88 -1.62 -3.37 -12.81
CA LEU A 88 -2.60 -2.84 -11.85
C LEU A 88 -2.92 -1.40 -12.20
N ASN A 89 -4.22 -1.10 -12.32
CA ASN A 89 -4.68 0.27 -12.44
C ASN A 89 -4.48 1.02 -11.11
N GLU A 90 -4.71 2.34 -11.14
CA GLU A 90 -4.49 3.19 -9.96
C GLU A 90 -5.30 2.74 -8.74
N ALA A 91 -6.60 2.44 -8.89
CA ALA A 91 -7.44 1.95 -7.81
C ALA A 91 -6.96 0.61 -7.24
N GLU A 92 -6.50 -0.30 -8.09
CA GLU A 92 -5.92 -1.59 -7.67
C GLU A 92 -4.61 -1.41 -6.91
N ARG A 93 -3.75 -0.47 -7.33
CA ARG A 93 -2.49 -0.15 -6.63
C ARG A 93 -2.76 0.43 -5.25
N LEU A 94 -3.67 1.41 -5.16
CA LEU A 94 -4.08 2.00 -3.88
C LEU A 94 -4.71 0.95 -2.95
N SER A 95 -5.57 0.08 -3.49
CA SER A 95 -6.16 -1.02 -2.72
C SER A 95 -5.10 -1.99 -2.21
N ALA A 96 -4.07 -2.30 -3.00
CA ALA A 96 -2.95 -3.13 -2.58
C ALA A 96 -2.10 -2.45 -1.50
N GLU A 97 -1.80 -1.15 -1.63
CA GLU A 97 -1.07 -0.37 -0.63
C GLU A 97 -1.81 -0.36 0.71
N LEU A 98 -3.10 -0.04 0.71
CA LEU A 98 -3.92 -0.06 1.93
C LEU A 98 -4.07 -1.47 2.52
N GLY A 99 -4.23 -2.49 1.67
CA GLY A 99 -4.40 -3.87 2.10
C GLY A 99 -3.13 -4.51 2.68
N VAL A 100 -1.95 -4.06 2.24
CA VAL A 100 -0.66 -4.65 2.63
C VAL A 100 0.13 -3.76 3.60
N LEU A 101 0.21 -2.45 3.33
CA LEU A 101 0.98 -1.48 4.12
C LEU A 101 0.13 -0.74 5.15
N SER A 102 -1.20 -0.82 5.04
CA SER A 102 -2.13 -0.03 5.87
C SER A 102 -1.93 1.48 5.73
N MET A 103 -1.34 1.92 4.61
CA MET A 103 -1.17 3.32 4.23
C MET A 103 -1.16 3.44 2.71
N ASP A 104 -1.61 4.58 2.20
CA ASP A 104 -1.41 4.95 0.82
C ASP A 104 0.02 5.46 0.57
N VAL A 105 0.56 5.19 -0.63
CA VAL A 105 1.92 5.57 -1.01
C VAL A 105 1.93 6.28 -2.36
N SER A 106 1.18 5.74 -3.32
CA SER A 106 1.14 6.27 -4.69
C SER A 106 0.28 7.53 -4.82
N ARG A 107 -0.87 7.56 -4.13
CA ARG A 107 -1.76 8.73 -4.05
C ARG A 107 -2.64 8.66 -2.81
N HIS A 108 -3.08 9.83 -2.33
CA HIS A 108 -3.96 9.90 -1.17
C HIS A 108 -5.33 9.25 -1.44
N LEU A 109 -5.85 8.52 -0.44
CA LEU A 109 -7.15 7.83 -0.53
C LEU A 109 -8.31 8.77 -0.91
N MET A 110 -8.27 10.01 -0.43
CA MET A 110 -9.32 10.99 -0.71
C MET A 110 -9.20 11.61 -2.11
N GLY A 111 -8.11 11.36 -2.85
CA GLY A 111 -7.82 12.00 -4.13
C GLY A 111 -8.91 11.81 -5.18
N ASP A 112 -9.43 10.58 -5.30
CA ASP A 112 -10.50 10.23 -6.26
C ASP A 112 -11.84 10.92 -5.91
N HIS A 113 -11.97 11.45 -4.70
CA HIS A 113 -13.17 12.13 -4.20
C HIS A 113 -13.04 13.65 -4.20
N GLN A 114 -11.89 14.23 -4.53
CA GLN A 114 -11.63 15.66 -4.35
C GLN A 114 -12.66 16.54 -5.08
N ALA A 115 -12.97 16.24 -6.35
CA ALA A 115 -13.92 17.01 -7.13
C ALA A 115 -15.33 17.02 -6.51
N PHE A 116 -15.76 15.88 -5.95
CA PHE A 116 -17.04 15.76 -5.26
C PHE A 116 -17.04 16.52 -3.93
N LEU A 117 -15.95 16.47 -3.16
CA LEU A 117 -15.83 17.22 -1.90
C LEU A 117 -15.78 18.74 -2.13
N ASP A 118 -15.14 19.17 -3.21
CA ASP A 118 -15.11 20.58 -3.62
C ASP A 118 -16.53 21.07 -3.98
N GLU A 119 -17.32 20.26 -4.69
CA GLU A 119 -18.72 20.56 -5.01
C GLU A 119 -19.59 20.66 -3.75
N LEU A 120 -19.33 19.83 -2.74
CA LEU A 120 -20.01 19.89 -1.44
C LEU A 120 -19.59 21.08 -0.57
N GLY A 121 -18.57 21.85 -0.98
CA GLY A 121 -18.07 22.98 -0.20
C GLY A 121 -17.27 22.57 1.05
N VAL A 122 -16.61 21.40 1.00
CA VAL A 122 -15.71 20.95 2.07
C VAL A 122 -14.54 21.92 2.23
N VAL A 123 -14.29 22.34 3.47
CA VAL A 123 -13.11 23.13 3.85
C VAL A 123 -11.97 22.17 4.19
N SER A 124 -10.91 22.22 3.40
CA SER A 124 -9.71 21.40 3.65
C SER A 124 -9.02 21.76 4.97
N ALA A 125 -8.31 20.84 5.59
CA ALA A 125 -7.50 21.02 6.78
C ALA A 125 -6.56 22.24 6.66
N LYS A 126 -5.91 22.42 5.51
CA LYS A 126 -5.03 23.57 5.23
C LYS A 126 -5.76 24.92 5.33
N ARG A 127 -7.02 24.97 4.92
CA ARG A 127 -7.86 26.17 4.85
C ARG A 127 -8.66 26.44 6.12
N LEU A 128 -8.71 25.51 7.08
CA LEU A 128 -9.39 25.72 8.35
C LEU A 128 -8.88 26.95 9.12
N ARG A 129 -7.60 27.32 8.93
CA ARG A 129 -7.04 28.56 9.53
C ARG A 129 -7.63 29.85 8.96
N GLU A 130 -8.29 29.79 7.81
CA GLU A 130 -8.93 30.93 7.15
C GLU A 130 -10.39 31.11 7.61
N ALA A 131 -10.99 30.07 8.21
CA ALA A 131 -12.34 30.12 8.75
C ALA A 131 -12.42 31.05 9.96
N ARG A 132 -13.54 31.76 10.09
CA ARG A 132 -13.76 32.68 11.22
C ARG A 132 -14.11 31.89 12.47
N HIS A 133 -13.80 32.45 13.63
CA HIS A 133 -14.23 31.88 14.90
C HIS A 133 -15.77 31.78 14.96
N GLY A 134 -16.27 30.60 15.31
CA GLY A 134 -17.71 30.31 15.39
C GLY A 134 -18.38 30.03 14.03
N GLU A 135 -17.65 30.04 12.93
CA GLU A 135 -18.16 29.68 11.61
C GLU A 135 -18.42 28.17 11.52
N THR A 136 -19.58 27.80 10.99
CA THR A 136 -19.92 26.40 10.69
C THR A 136 -19.34 26.03 9.33
N VAL A 137 -18.46 25.03 9.31
CA VAL A 137 -17.82 24.52 8.10
C VAL A 137 -18.06 23.01 7.94
N LEU A 138 -18.04 22.52 6.71
CA LEU A 138 -18.02 21.10 6.41
C LEU A 138 -16.56 20.65 6.25
N VAL A 139 -16.17 19.55 6.89
CA VAL A 139 -14.85 18.93 6.74
C VAL A 139 -15.03 17.46 6.36
N ALA A 140 -14.10 16.91 5.59
CA ALA A 140 -14.10 15.50 5.21
C ALA A 140 -12.66 15.00 5.07
N GLY A 141 -12.43 13.74 5.43
CA GLY A 141 -11.12 13.10 5.32
C GLY A 141 -11.16 11.66 5.79
N ALA A 142 -10.06 10.93 5.55
CA ALA A 142 -9.84 9.59 6.05
C ALA A 142 -9.57 9.65 7.55
N LYS A 143 -10.25 8.80 8.33
CA LYS A 143 -10.06 8.75 9.79
C LYS A 143 -8.71 8.14 10.14
N VAL A 144 -7.83 8.94 10.75
CA VAL A 144 -6.48 8.52 11.18
C VAL A 144 -6.51 7.97 12.60
N ALA A 145 -7.16 8.67 13.51
CA ALA A 145 -7.17 8.32 14.93
C ALA A 145 -8.50 8.68 15.59
N THR A 146 -8.87 7.92 16.61
CA THR A 146 -9.97 8.26 17.51
C THR A 146 -9.54 8.01 18.95
N GLN A 147 -9.77 8.99 19.81
CA GLN A 147 -9.46 8.91 21.24
C GLN A 147 -10.71 9.21 22.05
N THR A 148 -10.93 8.44 23.10
CA THR A 148 -12.06 8.61 24.03
C THR A 148 -11.52 8.65 25.47
N PRO A 149 -10.83 9.75 25.85
CA PRO A 149 -10.21 9.82 27.16
C PRO A 149 -11.26 9.78 28.28
N PRO A 150 -10.96 9.12 29.41
CA PRO A 150 -11.86 9.11 30.56
C PRO A 150 -11.89 10.50 31.21
N ILE A 151 -13.07 11.05 31.45
CA ILE A 151 -13.24 12.31 32.19
C ILE A 151 -14.01 12.08 33.49
N ARG A 152 -13.55 12.76 34.55
CA ARG A 152 -14.09 12.62 35.93
C ARG A 152 -15.57 12.97 36.04
N SER A 153 -16.09 13.80 35.15
CA SER A 153 -17.50 14.22 35.12
C SER A 153 -18.44 13.12 34.64
N GLY A 154 -17.94 12.00 34.10
CA GLY A 154 -18.76 10.93 33.52
C GLY A 154 -19.31 11.23 32.12
N ARG A 155 -19.23 12.48 31.64
CA ARG A 155 -19.55 12.85 30.25
C ARG A 155 -18.58 12.16 29.29
N ARG A 156 -18.96 12.00 28.02
CA ARG A 156 -18.05 11.47 26.99
C ARG A 156 -17.55 12.58 26.08
N VAL A 157 -16.23 12.65 25.88
CA VAL A 157 -15.62 13.47 24.83
C VAL A 157 -14.88 12.54 23.87
N VAL A 158 -15.08 12.75 22.58
CA VAL A 158 -14.40 12.00 21.52
C VAL A 158 -13.52 12.95 20.74
N PHE A 159 -12.26 12.60 20.56
CA PHE A 159 -11.36 13.28 19.63
C PHE A 159 -11.18 12.40 18.40
N THR A 160 -11.34 12.96 17.20
CA THR A 160 -11.07 12.25 15.94
C THR A 160 -10.22 13.12 15.04
N THR A 161 -9.18 12.53 14.46
CA THR A 161 -8.34 13.19 13.47
C THR A 161 -8.68 12.68 12.08
N LEU A 162 -8.93 13.60 11.14
CA LEU A 162 -9.15 13.32 9.73
C LEU A 162 -7.93 13.78 8.91
N ASP A 163 -7.53 12.98 7.92
CA ASP A 163 -6.57 13.35 6.88
C ASP A 163 -7.29 13.55 5.55
N ASP A 164 -7.18 14.73 4.96
CA ASP A 164 -7.78 15.06 3.67
C ASP A 164 -6.76 15.13 2.53
N GLY A 165 -5.49 14.83 2.80
CA GLY A 165 -4.37 14.93 1.86
C GLY A 165 -3.76 16.34 1.78
N SER A 166 -4.40 17.36 2.36
CA SER A 166 -3.84 18.70 2.55
C SER A 166 -3.25 18.91 3.95
N GLY A 167 -3.63 18.05 4.89
CA GLY A 167 -3.17 18.02 6.27
C GLY A 167 -4.16 17.31 7.19
N LEU A 168 -3.93 17.43 8.51
CA LEU A 168 -4.77 16.85 9.53
C LEU A 168 -5.77 17.87 10.09
N ALA A 169 -7.02 17.45 10.26
CA ALA A 169 -8.06 18.18 10.98
C ALA A 169 -8.44 17.42 12.25
N ASP A 170 -8.24 18.05 13.40
CA ASP A 170 -8.65 17.50 14.70
C ASP A 170 -10.05 17.96 15.08
N LEU A 171 -10.91 17.01 15.39
CA LEU A 171 -12.30 17.20 15.76
C LEU A 171 -12.53 16.80 17.21
N ALA A 172 -13.27 17.63 17.94
CA ALA A 172 -13.70 17.33 19.31
C ALA A 172 -15.23 17.27 19.35
N PHE A 173 -15.76 16.13 19.78
CA PHE A 173 -17.19 15.91 19.98
C PHE A 173 -17.49 15.92 21.47
N PHE A 174 -18.44 16.77 21.85
CA PHE A 174 -18.93 16.90 23.21
C PHE A 174 -20.36 16.36 23.26
N GLU A 175 -20.68 15.64 24.34
CA GLU A 175 -22.07 15.37 24.71
C GLU A 175 -22.72 16.71 25.07
N ASP A 176 -23.89 17.06 24.55
CA ASP A 176 -24.58 18.34 24.84
C ASP A 176 -24.92 18.49 26.34
#